data_AF-A0A923TVD3-F1
#
_entry.id   AF-A0A923TVD3-F1
#
_cell.length_a   1.000
_cell.length_b   1.000
_cell.length_c   1.000
_cell.angle_alpha   90.00
_cell.angle_beta   90.00
_cell.angle_gamma   90.00
#
_symmetry.space_group_name_H-M   'P 1'
#
loop_
_entity.id
_entity.type
_entity.pdbx_description
1 polymer ?
#
loop_
_entity_poly.entity_id
_entity_poly.type
_entity_poly.pdbx_seq_one_letter_code
_entity_poly.pdbx_strand_id
1 'polypeptide(L)'
;MLLNTNLSLRPATQADWPAIEALLLANKLPLDGAQAHLDTYLLAVSNGEVVGCAGAEIYGRVALMRSVAVAPGLHRQGIGKLLLDRLIHDAQRRDTVRLYLLTVTAPEYFAQYGFKRGKIEDAPQALRASAEFQGACPAWAAFMSRALHVTPRRSEALPVAILGAGPVGLAAAARLLERHIPFVILEAGKQVGANLLDYGHVRLFSPWQYNVDPAMAKHLAANGWQAPPAADLPLAREVVERVLLPFAALPEVAPALKLNTRVIAVSRECFDKVKSAGRSESPFIIRAVQGGEPIELRASAVIDATGTWGTPNPVGANGLQALGEAEAQAQISYGIPDILGSARARFEGRRTLVVGAGHSAANALLALAELARQSPGTTLTWSVRSLSLTRVFGGGSADALPARGQLGASLRALRDSGALAYISGLRITAIKLDAGQLTVTGLNAQGEPVTVPSIDQIICATGQRPDLALTSELRVKLDPWLESTEALGPLIDPNVHSCGTVRPHGHRELAHPESGLYTVGVKSYGRAPTFLMATGFEQVRSVVAAIAGDLEAADRVELDLPETGVCGIGTADSSDTENSCCGDAPVVATAAVASPKSRCCG
;
A
#
# COMPACT_ATOMS: atom_id res chain seq x y z
N MET A 1 21.44 -36.49 0.56
CA MET A 1 21.13 -37.93 0.71
C MET A 1 19.64 -38.08 0.92
N LEU A 2 19.06 -39.00 0.16
CA LEU A 2 17.66 -39.40 -0.05
C LEU A 2 16.67 -39.17 1.10
N LEU A 3 15.52 -38.55 0.83
CA LEU A 3 14.24 -38.84 1.48
C LEU A 3 13.09 -38.67 0.47
N ASN A 4 12.89 -39.71 -0.34
CA ASN A 4 11.58 -40.03 -0.87
C ASN A 4 10.86 -40.78 0.27
N THR A 5 10.15 -40.07 1.14
CA THR A 5 9.41 -40.65 2.27
C THR A 5 8.08 -39.94 2.39
N ASN A 6 6.99 -40.69 2.25
CA ASN A 6 5.62 -40.25 2.53
C ASN A 6 5.44 -40.05 4.05
N LEU A 7 6.07 -39.02 4.60
CA LEU A 7 5.86 -38.59 5.98
C LEU A 7 4.59 -37.74 6.05
N SER A 8 3.63 -38.15 6.86
CA SER A 8 2.36 -37.43 7.06
C SER A 8 2.08 -37.21 8.54
N LEU A 9 1.35 -36.14 8.86
CA LEU A 9 0.88 -35.87 10.22
C LEU A 9 -0.63 -36.10 10.29
N ARG A 10 -1.08 -36.81 11.33
CA ARG A 10 -2.52 -37.00 11.59
C ARG A 10 -2.83 -37.05 13.09
N PRO A 11 -4.06 -36.71 13.52
CA PRO A 11 -4.51 -36.97 14.87
C PRO A 11 -4.44 -38.46 15.24
N ALA A 12 -4.19 -38.75 16.51
CA ALA A 12 -4.27 -40.09 17.06
C ALA A 12 -5.72 -40.56 17.19
N THR A 13 -5.90 -41.87 17.10
CA THR A 13 -7.15 -42.58 17.39
C THR A 13 -6.92 -43.56 18.55
N GLN A 14 -8.00 -44.11 19.10
CA GLN A 14 -7.89 -45.13 20.16
C GLN A 14 -7.05 -46.35 19.74
N ALA A 15 -7.05 -46.71 18.45
CA ALA A 15 -6.28 -47.83 17.92
C ALA A 15 -4.75 -47.56 17.90
N ASP A 16 -4.33 -46.29 17.98
CA ASP A 16 -2.91 -45.91 17.91
C ASP A 16 -2.19 -45.98 19.26
N TRP A 17 -2.93 -46.15 20.37
CA TRP A 17 -2.34 -46.13 21.71
C TRP A 17 -1.18 -47.12 21.90
N PRO A 18 -1.26 -48.40 21.46
CA PRO A 18 -0.13 -49.32 21.62
C PRO A 18 1.16 -48.84 20.94
N ALA A 19 1.05 -48.17 19.79
CA ALA A 19 2.20 -47.62 19.07
C ALA A 19 2.78 -46.39 19.77
N ILE A 20 1.92 -45.53 20.32
CA ILE A 20 2.32 -44.36 21.11
C ILE A 20 3.01 -44.81 22.40
N GLU A 21 2.43 -45.76 23.12
CA GLU A 21 2.98 -46.31 24.36
C GLU A 21 4.38 -46.89 24.13
N ALA A 22 4.55 -47.72 23.10
CA ALA A 22 5.85 -48.26 22.73
C ALA A 22 6.88 -47.16 22.42
N LEU A 23 6.45 -46.10 21.74
CA LEU A 23 7.32 -44.98 21.39
C LEU A 23 7.74 -44.15 22.61
N LEU A 24 6.84 -43.93 23.56
CA LEU A 24 7.13 -43.23 24.81
C LEU A 24 8.09 -44.04 25.68
N LEU A 25 7.86 -45.35 25.83
CA LEU A 25 8.75 -46.25 26.56
C LEU A 25 10.15 -46.29 25.94
N ALA A 26 10.25 -46.39 24.61
CA ALA A 26 11.52 -46.38 23.89
C ALA A 26 12.31 -45.07 24.12
N ASN A 27 11.61 -43.95 24.33
CA ASN A 27 12.19 -42.64 24.61
C ASN A 27 12.28 -42.32 26.12
N LYS A 28 11.95 -43.27 27.00
CA LYS A 28 11.95 -43.12 28.46
C LYS A 28 11.08 -41.94 28.95
N LEU A 29 9.94 -41.72 28.29
CA LEU A 29 8.96 -40.72 28.68
C LEU A 29 7.86 -41.35 29.54
N PRO A 30 7.29 -40.61 30.52
CA PRO A 30 6.24 -41.11 31.39
C PRO A 30 4.94 -41.40 30.61
N LEU A 31 4.23 -42.45 31.05
CA LEU A 31 2.92 -42.83 30.51
C LEU A 31 1.75 -42.27 31.35
N ASP A 32 2.01 -41.85 32.59
CA ASP A 32 0.98 -41.47 33.54
C ASP A 32 0.13 -40.30 33.03
N GLY A 33 -1.17 -40.54 32.86
CA GLY A 33 -2.13 -39.55 32.34
C GLY A 33 -2.03 -39.30 30.83
N ALA A 34 -1.08 -39.88 30.10
CA ALA A 34 -0.92 -39.65 28.65
C ALA A 34 -2.13 -40.16 27.85
N GLN A 35 -2.65 -41.35 28.18
CA GLN A 35 -3.79 -41.95 27.48
C GLN A 35 -5.09 -41.14 27.64
N ALA A 36 -5.24 -40.44 28.77
CA ALA A 36 -6.42 -39.64 29.06
C ALA A 36 -6.55 -38.41 28.13
N HIS A 37 -5.45 -38.01 27.47
CA HIS A 37 -5.39 -36.88 26.55
C HIS A 37 -5.13 -37.32 25.11
N LEU A 38 -5.40 -38.58 24.76
CA LEU A 38 -5.14 -39.13 23.43
C LEU A 38 -5.79 -38.32 22.28
N ASP A 39 -6.90 -37.65 22.56
CA ASP A 39 -7.64 -36.80 21.61
C ASP A 39 -6.86 -35.57 21.13
N THR A 40 -5.78 -35.20 21.82
CA THR A 40 -4.89 -34.10 21.42
C THR A 40 -3.53 -34.57 20.89
N TYR A 41 -3.33 -35.89 20.79
CA TYR A 41 -2.08 -36.43 20.25
C TYR A 41 -2.03 -36.29 18.74
N LEU A 42 -0.85 -35.89 18.27
CA LEU A 42 -0.50 -35.82 16.87
C LEU A 42 0.56 -36.89 16.58
N LEU A 43 0.36 -37.64 15.51
CA LEU A 43 1.26 -38.71 15.07
C LEU A 43 1.94 -38.32 13.77
N ALA A 44 3.24 -38.61 13.70
CA ALA A 44 3.99 -38.63 12.47
C ALA A 44 4.02 -40.06 11.94
N VAL A 45 3.52 -40.27 10.73
CA VAL A 45 3.39 -41.59 10.10
C VAL A 45 4.23 -41.63 8.85
N SER A 46 5.09 -42.64 8.73
CA SER A 46 5.92 -42.90 7.55
C SER A 46 5.70 -44.34 7.11
N ASN A 47 5.37 -44.56 5.84
CA ASN A 47 5.09 -45.90 5.28
C ASN A 47 4.03 -46.71 6.06
N GLY A 48 3.06 -46.03 6.67
CA GLY A 48 2.00 -46.66 7.47
C GLY A 48 2.36 -46.91 8.94
N GLU A 49 3.60 -46.66 9.36
CA GLU A 49 4.06 -46.84 10.74
C GLU A 49 4.16 -45.50 11.48
N VAL A 50 3.82 -45.51 12.77
CA VAL A 50 3.98 -44.35 13.65
C VAL A 50 5.45 -44.20 14.00
N VAL A 51 6.07 -43.13 13.50
CA VAL A 51 7.49 -42.81 13.68
C VAL A 51 7.74 -41.64 14.63
N GLY A 52 6.67 -40.98 15.10
CA GLY A 52 6.75 -39.88 16.07
C GLY A 52 5.39 -39.56 16.68
N CYS A 53 5.39 -38.98 17.88
CA CYS A 53 4.18 -38.45 18.53
C CYS A 53 4.46 -37.16 19.29
N ALA A 54 3.41 -36.34 19.48
CA ALA A 54 3.42 -35.21 20.40
C ALA A 54 2.02 -35.01 20.98
N GLY A 55 1.91 -34.81 22.29
CA GLY A 55 0.65 -34.64 23.00
C GLY A 55 0.52 -33.28 23.68
N ALA A 56 -0.70 -32.86 23.98
CA ALA A 56 -0.96 -31.63 24.73
C ALA A 56 -2.16 -31.76 25.68
N GLU A 57 -1.98 -31.42 26.94
CA GLU A 57 -3.10 -31.29 27.88
C GLU A 57 -3.65 -29.87 27.83
N ILE A 58 -4.96 -29.71 27.65
CA ILE A 58 -5.60 -28.41 27.51
C ILE A 58 -6.27 -28.01 28.82
N TYR A 59 -5.89 -26.84 29.35
CA TYR A 59 -6.38 -26.28 30.60
C TYR A 59 -6.89 -24.85 30.38
N GLY A 60 -8.11 -24.74 29.84
CA GLY A 60 -8.69 -23.45 29.47
C GLY A 60 -7.85 -22.77 28.37
N ARG A 61 -7.24 -21.62 28.68
CA ARG A 61 -6.41 -20.86 27.72
C ARG A 61 -4.92 -21.19 27.79
N VAL A 62 -4.51 -22.17 28.58
CA VAL A 62 -3.11 -22.63 28.62
C VAL A 62 -3.07 -24.12 28.29
N ALA A 63 -1.96 -24.58 27.74
CA ALA A 63 -1.78 -26.00 27.48
C ALA A 63 -0.39 -26.48 27.90
N LEU A 64 -0.33 -27.73 28.39
CA LEU A 64 0.89 -28.42 28.75
C LEU A 64 1.25 -29.39 27.64
N MET A 65 2.33 -29.11 26.92
CA MET A 65 2.89 -30.02 25.94
C MET A 65 3.61 -31.16 26.64
N ARG A 66 3.32 -32.38 26.22
CA ARG A 66 3.90 -33.60 26.77
C ARG A 66 4.18 -34.62 25.68
N SER A 67 4.91 -35.68 26.05
CA SER A 67 5.03 -36.89 25.22
C SER A 67 5.52 -36.63 23.79
N VAL A 68 6.45 -35.68 23.61
CA VAL A 68 7.09 -35.39 22.32
C VAL A 68 8.21 -36.40 22.09
N ALA A 69 7.99 -37.35 21.18
CA ALA A 69 8.89 -38.46 20.93
C ALA A 69 9.06 -38.74 19.43
N VAL A 70 10.24 -39.19 19.03
CA VAL A 70 10.55 -39.67 17.69
C VAL A 70 11.19 -41.05 17.81
N ALA A 71 10.93 -41.94 16.86
CA ALA A 71 11.45 -43.29 16.91
C ALA A 71 13.00 -43.28 16.94
N PRO A 72 13.64 -44.13 17.77
CA PRO A 72 15.09 -44.30 17.76
C PRO A 72 15.63 -44.54 16.34
N GLY A 73 16.73 -43.89 15.98
CA GLY A 73 17.30 -43.95 14.62
C GLY A 73 16.72 -42.94 13.60
N LEU A 74 15.57 -42.32 13.87
CA LEU A 74 14.95 -41.29 13.01
C LEU A 74 15.13 -39.85 13.52
N HIS A 75 15.97 -39.68 14.54
CA HIS A 75 16.33 -38.37 15.08
C HIS A 75 17.08 -37.53 14.04
N ARG A 76 16.99 -36.19 14.16
CA ARG A 76 17.63 -35.20 13.27
C ARG A 76 17.15 -35.21 11.81
N GLN A 77 16.02 -35.85 11.52
CA GLN A 77 15.37 -35.83 10.20
C GLN A 77 14.21 -34.80 10.10
N GLY A 78 14.04 -33.94 11.11
CA GLY A 78 13.00 -32.90 11.11
C GLY A 78 11.60 -33.33 11.61
N ILE A 79 11.39 -34.62 11.92
CA ILE A 79 10.09 -35.14 12.40
C ILE A 79 9.61 -34.42 13.67
N GLY A 80 10.48 -34.26 14.67
CA GLY A 80 10.14 -33.56 15.92
C GLY A 80 9.76 -32.09 15.69
N LYS A 81 10.42 -31.43 14.73
CA LYS A 81 10.09 -30.05 14.34
C LYS A 81 8.68 -29.99 13.74
N LEU A 82 8.37 -30.89 12.81
CA LEU A 82 7.06 -30.95 12.16
C LEU A 82 5.93 -31.17 13.17
N LEU A 83 6.13 -32.09 14.13
CA LEU A 83 5.19 -32.34 15.21
C LEU A 83 5.00 -31.10 16.10
N LEU A 84 6.10 -30.43 16.46
CA LEU A 84 6.09 -29.26 17.32
C LEU A 84 5.41 -28.06 16.66
N ASP A 85 5.77 -27.74 15.42
CA ASP A 85 5.18 -26.65 14.63
C ASP A 85 3.67 -26.86 14.49
N ARG A 86 3.24 -28.09 14.22
CA ARG A 86 1.81 -28.41 14.10
C ARG A 86 1.09 -28.31 15.45
N LEU A 87 1.69 -28.80 16.53
CA LEU A 87 1.09 -28.73 17.86
C LEU A 87 0.94 -27.28 18.34
N ILE A 88 1.92 -26.42 18.06
CA ILE A 88 1.83 -24.97 18.32
C ILE A 88 0.67 -24.36 17.53
N HIS A 89 0.56 -24.69 16.24
CA HIS A 89 -0.52 -24.21 15.39
C HIS A 89 -1.91 -24.66 15.89
N ASP A 90 -2.06 -25.93 16.27
CA ASP A 90 -3.31 -26.46 16.81
C ASP A 90 -3.66 -25.83 18.17
N ALA A 91 -2.67 -25.52 19.01
CA ALA A 91 -2.88 -24.77 20.26
C ALA A 91 -3.33 -23.33 20.00
N GLN A 92 -2.77 -22.65 18.99
CA GLN A 92 -3.21 -21.30 18.58
C GLN A 92 -4.66 -21.31 18.09
N ARG A 93 -5.06 -22.33 17.32
CA ARG A 93 -6.46 -22.50 16.87
C ARG A 93 -7.46 -22.74 18.00
N ARG A 94 -6.98 -23.15 19.18
CA ARG A 94 -7.79 -23.40 20.39
C ARG A 94 -7.73 -22.25 21.40
N ASP A 95 -7.37 -21.03 20.95
CA ASP A 95 -7.26 -19.83 21.80
C ASP A 95 -6.28 -19.96 22.99
N THR A 96 -5.31 -20.88 22.87
CA THR A 96 -4.28 -21.06 23.89
C THR A 96 -3.31 -19.89 23.85
N VAL A 97 -3.19 -19.14 24.95
CA VAL A 97 -2.31 -17.96 25.08
C VAL A 97 -0.88 -18.32 25.45
N ARG A 98 -0.67 -19.52 25.99
CA ARG A 98 0.64 -19.93 26.46
C ARG A 98 0.76 -21.45 26.52
N LEU A 99 1.86 -21.95 25.97
CA LEU A 99 2.28 -23.33 26.10
C LEU A 99 3.29 -23.45 27.24
N TYR A 100 3.19 -24.57 27.96
CA TYR A 100 4.10 -24.98 28.99
C TYR A 100 4.65 -26.36 28.66
N LEU A 101 5.84 -26.68 29.15
CA LEU A 101 6.38 -28.04 29.10
C LEU A 101 7.30 -28.28 30.29
N LEU A 102 7.46 -29.55 30.62
CA LEU A 102 8.50 -30.07 31.51
C LEU A 102 9.43 -30.94 30.68
N THR A 103 10.73 -30.67 30.75
CA THR A 103 11.73 -31.44 29.99
C THR A 103 12.96 -31.72 30.81
N VAL A 104 13.41 -32.96 30.75
CA VAL A 104 14.61 -33.44 31.43
C VAL A 104 15.80 -33.46 30.46
N THR A 105 15.55 -33.89 29.22
CA THR A 105 16.60 -34.30 28.27
C THR A 105 16.83 -33.29 27.15
N ALA A 106 15.90 -32.36 26.90
CA ALA A 106 15.92 -31.52 25.71
C ALA A 106 15.60 -30.02 25.92
N PRO A 107 16.03 -29.34 27.01
CA PRO A 107 15.69 -27.93 27.19
C PRO A 107 16.26 -27.01 26.10
N GLU A 108 17.46 -27.29 25.58
CA GLU A 108 18.08 -26.50 24.52
C GLU A 108 17.36 -26.67 23.17
N TYR A 109 16.80 -27.85 22.91
CA TYR A 109 15.98 -28.09 21.73
C TYR A 109 14.74 -27.18 21.75
N PHE A 110 13.97 -27.19 22.84
CA PHE A 110 12.75 -26.37 22.94
C PHE A 110 13.05 -24.86 22.99
N ALA A 111 14.20 -24.45 23.51
CA ALA A 111 14.64 -23.05 23.50
C ALA A 111 14.73 -22.48 22.07
N GLN A 112 15.16 -23.30 21.09
CA GLN A 112 15.20 -22.90 19.67
C GLN A 112 13.80 -22.61 19.10
N TYR A 113 12.75 -23.16 19.71
CA TYR A 113 11.36 -22.92 19.36
C TYR A 113 10.70 -21.90 20.28
N GLY A 114 11.47 -21.00 20.90
CA GLY A 114 10.94 -19.86 21.65
C GLY A 114 10.40 -20.19 23.05
N PHE A 115 10.62 -21.40 23.56
CA PHE A 115 10.36 -21.71 24.97
C PHE A 115 11.45 -21.10 25.87
N LYS A 116 11.03 -20.46 26.95
CA LYS A 116 11.90 -19.84 27.95
C LYS A 116 11.82 -20.61 29.26
N ARG A 117 12.96 -20.86 29.90
CA ARG A 117 13.00 -21.47 31.24
C ARG A 117 12.32 -20.54 32.26
N GLY A 118 11.57 -21.11 33.19
CA GLY A 118 10.92 -20.42 34.30
C GLY A 118 11.03 -21.24 35.58
N LYS A 119 10.45 -20.74 36.68
CA LYS A 119 10.35 -21.50 37.93
C LYS A 119 9.04 -22.28 37.93
N ILE A 120 9.08 -23.54 38.37
CA ILE A 120 7.87 -24.39 38.44
C ILE A 120 6.80 -23.82 39.37
N GLU A 121 7.21 -23.02 40.37
CA GLU A 121 6.33 -22.26 41.27
C GLU A 121 5.45 -21.24 40.53
N ASP A 122 5.92 -20.72 39.38
CA ASP A 122 5.20 -19.77 38.53
C ASP A 122 4.20 -20.48 37.59
N ALA A 123 4.10 -21.81 37.65
CA ALA A 123 3.16 -22.56 36.82
C ALA A 123 1.70 -22.20 37.19
N PRO A 124 0.82 -21.99 36.19
CA PRO A 124 -0.59 -21.75 36.45
C PRO A 124 -1.20 -22.85 37.30
N GLN A 125 -2.06 -22.48 38.25
CA GLN A 125 -2.73 -23.44 39.15
C GLN A 125 -3.43 -24.57 38.39
N ALA A 126 -3.99 -24.27 37.21
CA ALA A 126 -4.66 -25.26 36.36
C ALA A 126 -3.74 -26.42 35.94
N LEU A 127 -2.43 -26.20 35.78
CA LEU A 127 -1.48 -27.26 35.40
C LEU A 127 -1.17 -28.23 36.55
N ARG A 128 -1.47 -27.87 37.80
CA ARG A 128 -1.25 -28.75 38.96
C ARG A 128 -2.17 -29.98 38.95
N ALA A 129 -3.22 -29.97 38.13
CA ALA A 129 -4.08 -31.12 37.90
C ALA A 129 -3.42 -32.19 37.01
N SER A 130 -2.36 -31.85 36.27
CA SER A 130 -1.64 -32.78 35.40
C SER A 130 -0.84 -33.80 36.19
N ALA A 131 -0.81 -35.06 35.72
CA ALA A 131 0.04 -36.11 36.26
C ALA A 131 1.55 -35.73 36.22
N GLU A 132 1.97 -34.93 35.23
CA GLU A 132 3.34 -34.41 35.10
C GLU A 132 3.75 -33.53 36.29
N PHE A 133 2.79 -32.81 36.88
CA PHE A 133 2.99 -31.97 38.08
C PHE A 133 2.74 -32.72 39.40
N GLN A 134 2.20 -33.94 39.34
CA GLN A 134 1.88 -34.79 40.50
C GLN A 134 2.92 -35.91 40.73
N GLY A 135 4.06 -35.85 40.03
CA GLY A 135 5.20 -36.75 40.27
C GLY A 135 5.57 -37.65 39.10
N ALA A 136 4.85 -37.61 37.97
CA ALA A 136 5.24 -38.36 36.76
C ALA A 136 6.51 -37.80 36.11
N CYS A 137 6.79 -36.51 36.30
CA CYS A 137 8.05 -35.88 35.89
C CYS A 137 8.97 -35.70 37.11
N PRO A 138 10.29 -35.96 37.00
CA PRO A 138 11.23 -35.74 38.09
C PRO A 138 11.24 -34.27 38.55
N ALA A 139 11.44 -34.03 39.86
CA ALA A 139 11.46 -32.68 40.43
C ALA A 139 12.55 -31.74 39.86
N TRP A 140 13.54 -32.29 39.15
CA TRP A 140 14.62 -31.56 38.49
C TRP A 140 14.36 -31.23 37.01
N ALA A 141 13.19 -31.60 36.47
CA ALA A 141 12.81 -31.27 35.10
C ALA A 141 12.76 -29.76 34.90
N ALA A 142 13.30 -29.28 33.78
CA ALA A 142 13.24 -27.87 33.42
C ALA A 142 11.80 -27.49 33.05
N PHE A 143 11.23 -26.55 33.79
CA PHE A 143 9.96 -25.92 33.45
C PHE A 143 10.19 -24.81 32.43
N MET A 144 9.50 -24.90 31.29
CA MET A 144 9.63 -23.93 30.21
C MET A 144 8.26 -23.47 29.72
N SER A 145 8.18 -22.22 29.25
CA SER A 145 6.95 -21.66 28.71
C SER A 145 7.19 -20.86 27.44
N ARG A 146 6.18 -20.81 26.58
CA ARG A 146 6.15 -20.00 25.36
C ARG A 146 4.81 -19.29 25.26
N ALA A 147 4.84 -17.96 25.21
CA ALA A 147 3.66 -17.19 24.86
C ALA A 147 3.26 -17.48 23.40
N LEU A 148 1.98 -17.71 23.17
CA LEU A 148 1.41 -17.85 21.84
C LEU A 148 0.69 -16.54 21.49
N HIS A 149 0.94 -16.01 20.30
CA HIS A 149 0.07 -14.98 19.75
C HIS A 149 -1.30 -15.61 19.46
N VAL A 150 -2.32 -15.15 20.19
CA VAL A 150 -3.72 -15.50 19.94
C VAL A 150 -4.30 -14.46 19.00
N THR A 151 -4.86 -14.90 17.89
CA THR A 151 -5.72 -14.06 17.05
C THR A 151 -6.93 -13.65 17.89
N PRO A 152 -7.19 -12.36 18.15
CA PRO A 152 -8.24 -11.96 19.09
C PRO A 152 -9.63 -12.43 18.62
N ARG A 153 -10.51 -12.79 19.58
CA ARG A 153 -11.91 -13.11 19.32
C ARG A 153 -12.61 -11.95 18.60
N ARG A 154 -13.65 -12.25 17.81
CA ARG A 154 -14.37 -11.32 16.89
C ARG A 154 -14.97 -10.05 17.54
N SER A 155 -15.03 -9.97 18.88
CA SER A 155 -15.46 -8.78 19.65
C SER A 155 -14.29 -8.01 20.28
N GLU A 156 -13.07 -8.54 20.25
CA GLU A 156 -11.81 -7.98 20.76
C GLU A 156 -10.77 -7.73 19.63
N ALA A 157 -11.08 -8.12 18.39
CA ALA A 157 -10.19 -7.92 17.25
C ALA A 157 -10.21 -6.45 16.83
N LEU A 158 -9.10 -5.75 17.09
CA LEU A 158 -8.93 -4.37 16.67
C LEU A 158 -9.05 -4.24 15.14
N PRO A 159 -9.76 -3.22 14.64
CA PRO A 159 -9.97 -3.04 13.21
C PRO A 159 -8.66 -2.66 12.49
N VAL A 160 -8.64 -2.84 11.18
CA VAL A 160 -7.67 -2.16 10.29
C VAL A 160 -8.16 -0.73 10.09
N ALA A 161 -7.31 0.26 10.34
CA ALA A 161 -7.64 1.65 10.07
C ALA A 161 -7.21 2.05 8.66
N ILE A 162 -8.14 2.60 7.87
CA ILE A 162 -7.87 3.20 6.57
C ILE A 162 -7.92 4.72 6.75
N LEU A 163 -6.81 5.40 6.44
CA LEU A 163 -6.71 6.85 6.52
C LEU A 163 -6.94 7.44 5.11
N GLY A 164 -8.09 8.09 4.91
CA GLY A 164 -8.54 8.65 3.64
C GLY A 164 -9.55 7.75 2.91
N ALA A 165 -10.68 8.35 2.52
CA ALA A 165 -11.76 7.72 1.74
C ALA A 165 -11.74 8.17 0.28
N GLY A 166 -10.55 8.27 -0.31
CA GLY A 166 -10.37 8.37 -1.76
C GLY A 166 -10.58 7.02 -2.47
N PRO A 167 -10.40 6.95 -3.81
CA PRO A 167 -10.59 5.71 -4.58
C PRO A 167 -9.81 4.52 -4.01
N VAL A 168 -8.54 4.71 -3.66
CA VAL A 168 -7.66 3.66 -3.15
C VAL A 168 -8.04 3.22 -1.73
N GLY A 169 -8.42 4.17 -0.87
CA GLY A 169 -8.87 3.85 0.49
C GLY A 169 -10.17 3.05 0.51
N LEU A 170 -11.14 3.41 -0.33
CA LEU A 170 -12.39 2.65 -0.48
C LEU A 170 -12.17 1.28 -1.15
N ALA A 171 -11.25 1.17 -2.10
CA ALA A 171 -10.82 -0.11 -2.63
C ALA A 171 -10.21 -1.01 -1.53
N ALA A 172 -9.40 -0.46 -0.61
CA ALA A 172 -8.90 -1.22 0.54
C ALA A 172 -10.05 -1.73 1.43
N ALA A 173 -11.06 -0.90 1.69
CA ALA A 173 -12.26 -1.30 2.43
C ALA A 173 -13.01 -2.45 1.74
N ALA A 174 -13.17 -2.40 0.41
CA ALA A 174 -13.78 -3.50 -0.36
C ALA A 174 -13.02 -4.82 -0.19
N ARG A 175 -11.68 -4.79 -0.23
CA ARG A 175 -10.86 -5.99 -0.02
C ARG A 175 -10.95 -6.53 1.41
N LEU A 176 -11.03 -5.64 2.41
CA LEU A 176 -11.22 -6.03 3.80
C LEU A 176 -12.61 -6.66 4.03
N LEU A 177 -13.65 -6.14 3.37
CA LEU A 177 -14.98 -6.73 3.35
C LEU A 177 -14.97 -8.15 2.78
N GLU A 178 -14.36 -8.38 1.61
CA GLU A 178 -14.27 -9.72 1.00
C GLU A 178 -13.60 -10.75 1.92
N ARG A 179 -12.66 -10.28 2.76
CA ARG A 179 -11.93 -11.11 3.72
C ARG A 179 -12.55 -11.13 5.12
N HIS A 180 -13.68 -10.45 5.34
CA HIS A 180 -14.36 -10.34 6.64
C HIS A 180 -13.46 -9.79 7.76
N ILE A 181 -12.53 -8.91 7.43
CA ILE A 181 -11.63 -8.25 8.39
C ILE A 181 -12.31 -6.94 8.84
N PRO A 182 -12.47 -6.69 10.16
CA PRO A 182 -13.07 -5.45 10.65
C PRO A 182 -12.20 -4.24 10.29
N PHE A 183 -12.82 -3.15 9.89
CA PHE A 183 -12.10 -1.92 9.53
C PHE A 183 -12.83 -0.65 9.98
N VAL A 184 -12.09 0.45 9.99
CA VAL A 184 -12.62 1.81 10.17
C VAL A 184 -11.98 2.72 9.14
N ILE A 185 -12.76 3.61 8.52
CA ILE A 185 -12.30 4.57 7.51
C ILE A 185 -12.38 5.97 8.12
N LEU A 186 -11.28 6.70 8.11
CA LEU A 186 -11.18 8.06 8.65
C LEU A 186 -10.97 9.04 7.49
N GLU A 187 -11.97 9.87 7.21
CA GLU A 187 -11.96 10.84 6.11
C GLU A 187 -12.06 12.27 6.67
N ALA A 188 -11.11 13.12 6.29
CA ALA A 188 -11.06 14.50 6.75
C ALA A 188 -12.18 15.37 6.14
N GLY A 189 -12.62 15.05 4.92
CA GLY A 189 -13.67 15.74 4.18
C GLY A 189 -15.08 15.43 4.68
N LYS A 190 -16.03 16.24 4.20
CA LYS A 190 -17.47 16.09 4.46
C LYS A 190 -18.11 14.91 3.74
N GLN A 191 -17.40 14.33 2.77
CA GLN A 191 -17.83 13.21 1.95
C GLN A 191 -16.61 12.44 1.42
N VAL A 192 -16.83 11.23 0.93
CA VAL A 192 -15.80 10.43 0.27
C VAL A 192 -15.33 11.07 -1.04
N GLY A 193 -14.09 10.80 -1.43
CA GLY A 193 -13.52 11.36 -2.67
C GLY A 193 -13.39 12.88 -2.67
N ALA A 194 -13.33 13.54 -1.51
CA ALA A 194 -13.31 15.01 -1.39
C ALA A 194 -12.29 15.69 -2.32
N ASN A 195 -11.05 15.16 -2.37
CA ASN A 195 -10.01 15.71 -3.25
C ASN A 195 -10.38 15.64 -4.74
N LEU A 196 -11.07 14.60 -5.21
CA LEU A 196 -11.49 14.48 -6.61
C LEU A 196 -12.51 15.56 -6.98
N LEU A 197 -13.28 16.05 -6.02
CA LEU A 197 -14.30 17.07 -6.24
C LEU A 197 -13.71 18.46 -6.39
N ASP A 198 -12.54 18.74 -5.79
CA ASP A 198 -11.81 20.00 -6.00
C ASP A 198 -11.52 20.25 -7.49
N TYR A 199 -11.29 19.17 -8.24
CA TYR A 199 -11.11 19.17 -9.69
C TYR A 199 -12.20 18.36 -10.41
N GLY A 200 -13.41 18.32 -9.86
CA GLY A 200 -14.51 17.47 -10.34
C GLY A 200 -14.90 17.69 -11.80
N HIS A 201 -14.65 18.89 -12.33
CA HIS A 201 -14.89 19.28 -13.72
C HIS A 201 -13.85 18.74 -14.72
N VAL A 202 -12.72 18.21 -14.24
CA VAL A 202 -11.64 17.69 -15.08
C VAL A 202 -12.00 16.29 -15.59
N ARG A 203 -11.87 16.08 -16.90
CA ARG A 203 -11.97 14.76 -17.51
C ARG A 203 -10.68 13.98 -17.27
N LEU A 204 -10.83 12.76 -16.75
CA LEU A 204 -9.71 11.84 -16.55
C LEU A 204 -9.20 11.34 -17.90
N PHE A 205 -7.91 11.02 -17.94
CA PHE A 205 -7.24 10.50 -19.14
C PHE A 205 -7.35 8.97 -19.24
N SER A 206 -7.76 8.29 -18.16
CA SER A 206 -8.00 6.86 -18.11
C SER A 206 -9.48 6.53 -18.28
N PRO A 207 -9.84 5.48 -19.05
CA PRO A 207 -11.22 5.01 -19.17
C PRO A 207 -11.73 4.35 -17.88
N TRP A 208 -13.06 4.20 -17.77
CA TRP A 208 -13.72 3.64 -16.58
C TRP A 208 -13.14 2.31 -16.10
N GLN A 209 -12.73 1.42 -17.00
CA GLN A 209 -12.12 0.13 -16.62
C GLN A 209 -10.87 0.24 -15.72
N TYR A 210 -10.18 1.38 -15.72
CA TYR A 210 -9.02 1.63 -14.85
C TYR A 210 -9.34 2.54 -13.65
N ASN A 211 -10.57 3.06 -13.56
CA ASN A 211 -11.01 3.99 -12.53
C ASN A 211 -12.00 3.36 -11.54
N VAL A 212 -12.37 2.09 -11.75
CA VAL A 212 -13.24 1.32 -10.84
C VAL A 212 -12.48 0.09 -10.35
N ASP A 213 -12.37 -0.08 -9.03
CA ASP A 213 -11.82 -1.32 -8.45
C ASP A 213 -12.80 -2.49 -8.65
N PRO A 214 -12.31 -3.67 -9.08
CA PRO A 214 -13.17 -4.84 -9.27
C PRO A 214 -13.92 -5.32 -8.01
N ALA A 215 -13.35 -5.21 -6.80
CA ALA A 215 -14.05 -5.61 -5.58
C ALA A 215 -15.16 -4.60 -5.23
N MET A 216 -14.90 -3.30 -5.35
CA MET A 216 -15.96 -2.29 -5.22
C MET A 216 -17.09 -2.54 -6.22
N ALA A 217 -16.77 -2.76 -7.50
CA ALA A 217 -17.76 -3.05 -8.54
C ALA A 217 -18.63 -4.27 -8.21
N LYS A 218 -18.02 -5.35 -7.69
CA LYS A 218 -18.74 -6.57 -7.28
C LYS A 218 -19.74 -6.31 -6.15
N HIS A 219 -19.34 -5.56 -5.11
CA HIS A 219 -20.24 -5.20 -4.02
C HIS A 219 -21.36 -4.25 -4.46
N LEU A 220 -21.06 -3.32 -5.37
CA LEU A 220 -22.03 -2.40 -5.95
C LEU A 220 -23.06 -3.14 -6.82
N ALA A 221 -22.60 -4.04 -7.70
CA ALA A 221 -23.47 -4.80 -8.59
C ALA A 221 -24.52 -5.64 -7.83
N ALA A 222 -24.15 -6.18 -6.66
CA ALA A 222 -25.07 -6.89 -5.77
C ALA A 222 -26.25 -6.02 -5.27
N ASN A 223 -26.12 -4.69 -5.36
CA ASN A 223 -27.10 -3.69 -4.93
C ASN A 223 -27.71 -2.92 -6.11
N GLY A 224 -27.71 -3.51 -7.31
CA GLY A 224 -28.39 -2.95 -8.50
C GLY A 224 -27.63 -1.81 -9.19
N TRP A 225 -26.38 -1.55 -8.83
CA TRP A 225 -25.52 -0.61 -9.54
C TRP A 225 -25.21 -1.09 -10.96
N GLN A 226 -25.24 -0.15 -11.92
CA GLN A 226 -24.89 -0.42 -13.32
C GLN A 226 -23.53 0.19 -13.65
N ALA A 227 -22.64 -0.66 -14.17
CA ALA A 227 -21.32 -0.23 -14.58
C ALA A 227 -21.41 0.78 -15.74
N PRO A 228 -20.67 1.90 -15.68
CA PRO A 228 -20.46 2.77 -16.83
C PRO A 228 -19.82 2.01 -18.01
N PRO A 229 -19.98 2.50 -19.26
CA PRO A 229 -19.27 1.93 -20.40
C PRO A 229 -17.75 1.96 -20.17
N ALA A 230 -17.12 0.80 -20.28
CA ALA A 230 -15.74 0.58 -19.85
C ALA A 230 -14.71 1.50 -20.52
N ALA A 231 -14.94 1.86 -21.78
CA ALA A 231 -14.05 2.66 -22.62
C ALA A 231 -14.24 4.19 -22.48
N ASP A 232 -15.32 4.65 -21.83
CA ASP A 232 -15.59 6.08 -21.70
C ASP A 232 -14.64 6.73 -20.68
N LEU A 233 -14.28 7.99 -20.93
CA LEU A 233 -13.45 8.81 -20.05
C LEU A 233 -14.33 9.61 -19.07
N PRO A 234 -14.36 9.29 -17.76
CA PRO A 234 -15.17 10.03 -16.80
C PRO A 234 -14.59 11.40 -16.45
N LEU A 235 -15.46 12.29 -16.00
CA LEU A 235 -15.08 13.41 -15.15
C LEU A 235 -14.70 12.91 -13.75
N ALA A 236 -13.79 13.61 -13.07
CA ALA A 236 -13.40 13.28 -11.71
C ALA A 236 -14.61 13.23 -10.75
N ARG A 237 -15.59 14.13 -10.92
CA ARG A 237 -16.85 14.10 -10.13
C ARG A 237 -17.68 12.85 -10.39
N GLU A 238 -17.70 12.34 -11.62
CA GLU A 238 -18.50 11.16 -11.97
C GLU A 238 -17.96 9.91 -11.27
N VAL A 239 -16.64 9.80 -11.06
CA VAL A 239 -16.06 8.72 -10.26
C VAL A 239 -16.60 8.74 -8.83
N VAL A 240 -16.72 9.94 -8.24
CA VAL A 240 -17.28 10.10 -6.89
C VAL A 240 -18.77 9.76 -6.87
N GLU A 241 -19.54 10.39 -7.74
CA GLU A 241 -21.02 10.27 -7.79
C GLU A 241 -21.49 8.86 -8.17
N ARG A 242 -20.83 8.22 -9.13
CA ARG A 242 -21.26 6.94 -9.68
C ARG A 242 -20.65 5.74 -8.99
N VAL A 243 -19.54 5.87 -8.27
CA VAL A 243 -18.83 4.73 -7.67
C VAL A 243 -18.60 4.92 -6.18
N LEU A 244 -17.89 5.97 -5.78
CA LEU A 244 -17.43 6.11 -4.39
C LEU A 244 -18.58 6.37 -3.42
N LEU A 245 -19.50 7.28 -3.77
CA LEU A 245 -20.67 7.60 -2.95
C LEU A 245 -21.61 6.39 -2.80
N PRO A 246 -22.01 5.68 -3.88
CA PRO A 246 -22.79 4.45 -3.78
C PRO A 246 -22.10 3.38 -2.93
N PHE A 247 -20.79 3.20 -3.08
CA PHE A 247 -20.05 2.19 -2.31
C PHE A 247 -19.98 2.55 -0.83
N ALA A 248 -19.73 3.82 -0.52
CA ALA A 248 -19.71 4.33 0.85
C ALA A 248 -21.08 4.24 1.55
N ALA A 249 -22.17 4.26 0.78
CA ALA A 249 -23.54 4.15 1.28
C ALA A 249 -23.98 2.70 1.54
N LEU A 250 -23.18 1.70 1.17
CA LEU A 250 -23.50 0.30 1.43
C LEU A 250 -23.65 0.05 2.95
N PRO A 251 -24.65 -0.75 3.39
CA PRO A 251 -24.89 -1.01 4.81
C PRO A 251 -23.67 -1.58 5.55
N GLU A 252 -22.79 -2.29 4.84
CA GLU A 252 -21.56 -2.89 5.37
C GLU A 252 -20.40 -1.88 5.49
N VAL A 253 -20.45 -0.76 4.76
CA VAL A 253 -19.39 0.26 4.72
C VAL A 253 -19.75 1.48 5.55
N ALA A 254 -20.98 1.97 5.45
CA ALA A 254 -21.42 3.22 6.07
C ALA A 254 -21.15 3.28 7.59
N PRO A 255 -21.37 2.21 8.38
CA PRO A 255 -21.09 2.24 9.83
C PRO A 255 -19.60 2.37 10.17
N ALA A 256 -18.71 1.93 9.27
CA ALA A 256 -17.26 1.99 9.45
C ALA A 256 -16.66 3.33 8.98
N LEU A 257 -17.41 4.15 8.24
CA LEU A 257 -16.96 5.41 7.67
C LEU A 257 -17.16 6.58 8.64
N LYS A 258 -16.06 7.22 9.03
CA LYS A 258 -16.06 8.45 9.83
C LYS A 258 -15.63 9.64 8.97
N LEU A 259 -16.63 10.38 8.48
CA LEU A 259 -16.43 11.67 7.79
C LEU A 259 -16.06 12.78 8.79
N ASN A 260 -15.58 13.92 8.29
CA ASN A 260 -15.14 15.07 9.10
C ASN A 260 -14.14 14.70 10.21
N THR A 261 -13.30 13.70 9.94
CA THR A 261 -12.37 13.10 10.90
C THR A 261 -10.95 13.19 10.35
N ARG A 262 -10.24 14.25 10.75
CA ARG A 262 -8.85 14.49 10.31
C ARG A 262 -7.88 13.80 11.27
N VAL A 263 -7.14 12.82 10.76
CA VAL A 263 -6.05 12.18 11.49
C VAL A 263 -4.90 13.18 11.65
N ILE A 264 -4.37 13.28 12.87
CA ILE A 264 -3.28 14.21 13.24
C ILE A 264 -1.98 13.45 13.48
N ALA A 265 -2.06 12.28 14.13
CA ALA A 265 -0.89 11.49 14.45
C ALA A 265 -1.22 10.01 14.57
N VAL A 266 -0.26 9.16 14.23
CA VAL A 266 -0.31 7.71 14.44
C VAL A 266 0.94 7.27 15.20
N SER A 267 0.76 6.42 16.21
CA SER A 267 1.85 5.84 16.99
C SER A 267 1.53 4.40 17.41
N ARG A 268 2.41 3.78 18.22
CA ARG A 268 2.18 2.51 18.89
C ARG A 268 1.76 2.73 20.34
N GLU A 269 0.74 2.01 20.78
CA GLU A 269 0.26 2.11 22.16
C GLU A 269 1.39 1.84 23.15
N CYS A 270 1.61 2.76 24.10
CA CYS A 270 2.66 2.67 25.12
C CYS A 270 4.11 2.62 24.61
N PHE A 271 4.39 2.96 23.34
CA PHE A 271 5.76 3.01 22.80
C PHE A 271 6.09 4.34 22.13
N ASP A 272 7.18 4.98 22.59
CA ASP A 272 7.89 5.97 21.78
C ASP A 272 8.62 5.29 20.59
N LYS A 273 9.00 6.08 19.58
CA LYS A 273 9.67 5.59 18.36
C LYS A 273 10.96 4.79 18.62
N VAL A 274 11.67 5.03 19.72
CA VAL A 274 13.02 4.48 19.98
C VAL A 274 12.96 3.07 20.57
N LYS A 275 11.97 2.75 21.41
CA LYS A 275 11.85 1.42 22.04
C LYS A 275 11.43 0.32 21.07
N SER A 276 12.15 -0.80 21.06
CA SER A 276 11.93 -1.92 20.12
C SER A 276 11.23 -3.14 20.71
N ALA A 277 11.57 -3.57 21.93
CA ALA A 277 11.06 -4.82 22.49
C ALA A 277 9.53 -4.76 22.71
N GLY A 278 8.77 -5.62 22.03
CA GLY A 278 7.31 -5.68 22.14
C GLY A 278 6.54 -4.63 21.32
N ARG A 279 7.24 -3.77 20.55
CA ARG A 279 6.62 -2.69 19.78
C ARG A 279 5.76 -3.22 18.63
N SER A 280 6.25 -4.21 17.90
CA SER A 280 5.59 -4.79 16.72
C SER A 280 4.24 -5.42 17.03
N GLU A 281 4.09 -5.92 18.25
CA GLU A 281 2.91 -6.59 18.79
C GLU A 281 1.90 -5.60 19.39
N SER A 282 2.33 -4.36 19.65
CA SER A 282 1.48 -3.33 20.24
C SER A 282 0.52 -2.76 19.21
N PRO A 283 -0.77 -2.53 19.55
CA PRO A 283 -1.70 -1.83 18.67
C PRO A 283 -1.21 -0.47 18.19
N PHE A 284 -1.74 -0.03 17.05
CA PHE A 284 -1.65 1.36 16.65
C PHE A 284 -2.61 2.22 17.48
N ILE A 285 -2.16 3.41 17.85
CA ILE A 285 -2.98 4.51 18.38
C ILE A 285 -3.07 5.58 17.30
N ILE A 286 -4.29 5.99 16.99
CA ILE A 286 -4.59 6.99 15.97
C ILE A 286 -5.31 8.15 16.65
N ARG A 287 -4.70 9.32 16.65
CA ARG A 287 -5.30 10.56 17.14
C ARG A 287 -5.86 11.35 15.97
N ALA A 288 -7.12 11.75 16.10
CA ALA A 288 -7.83 12.50 15.10
C ALA A 288 -8.67 13.62 15.71
N VAL A 289 -9.07 14.58 14.91
CA VAL A 289 -10.08 15.58 15.25
C VAL A 289 -11.34 15.27 14.46
N GLN A 290 -12.43 14.94 15.17
CA GLN A 290 -13.73 14.63 14.59
C GLN A 290 -14.74 15.72 14.99
N GLY A 291 -15.25 16.46 14.00
CA GLY A 291 -16.23 17.52 14.27
C GLY A 291 -15.71 18.64 15.20
N GLY A 292 -14.39 18.85 15.25
CA GLY A 292 -13.73 19.81 16.15
C GLY A 292 -13.21 19.22 17.46
N GLU A 293 -13.64 18.00 17.83
CA GLU A 293 -13.26 17.36 19.08
C GLU A 293 -12.12 16.34 18.87
N PRO A 294 -11.14 16.27 19.78
CA PRO A 294 -10.09 15.25 19.72
C PRO A 294 -10.65 13.87 20.07
N ILE A 295 -10.31 12.87 19.27
CA ILE A 295 -10.63 11.46 19.50
C ILE A 295 -9.38 10.59 19.37
N GLU A 296 -9.41 9.42 20.01
CA GLU A 296 -8.35 8.42 19.92
C GLU A 296 -8.96 7.05 19.56
N LEU A 297 -8.31 6.33 18.64
CA LEU A 297 -8.75 5.03 18.14
C LEU A 297 -7.59 4.03 18.19
N ARG A 298 -7.93 2.76 18.40
CA ARG A 298 -6.97 1.64 18.37
C ARG A 298 -7.17 0.81 17.09
N ALA A 299 -6.07 0.37 16.49
CA ALA A 299 -6.10 -0.44 15.27
C ALA A 299 -5.04 -1.54 15.28
N SER A 300 -5.32 -2.66 14.62
CA SER A 300 -4.35 -3.76 14.43
C SER A 300 -3.35 -3.49 13.30
N ALA A 301 -3.78 -2.75 12.28
CA ALA A 301 -2.98 -2.31 11.15
C ALA A 301 -3.46 -0.94 10.65
N VAL A 302 -2.61 -0.22 9.91
CA VAL A 302 -2.91 1.10 9.34
C VAL A 302 -2.57 1.10 7.85
N ILE A 303 -3.56 1.44 7.03
CA ILE A 303 -3.41 1.70 5.60
C ILE A 303 -3.50 3.22 5.41
N ASP A 304 -2.36 3.85 5.16
CA ASP A 304 -2.26 5.29 4.89
C ASP A 304 -2.52 5.56 3.39
N ALA A 305 -3.74 5.99 3.09
CA ALA A 305 -4.20 6.35 1.76
C ALA A 305 -4.52 7.86 1.66
N THR A 306 -3.87 8.72 2.46
CA THR A 306 -4.22 10.15 2.54
C THR A 306 -3.84 10.96 1.28
N GLY A 307 -3.12 10.35 0.34
CA GLY A 307 -2.67 10.98 -0.89
C GLY A 307 -1.72 12.16 -0.67
N THR A 308 -1.58 13.00 -1.70
CA THR A 308 -0.68 14.17 -1.72
C THR A 308 -1.41 15.48 -2.00
N TRP A 309 -2.68 15.43 -2.45
CA TRP A 309 -3.43 16.60 -2.94
C TRP A 309 -3.54 17.74 -1.94
N GLY A 310 -3.67 17.42 -0.64
CA GLY A 310 -3.78 18.41 0.43
C GLY A 310 -2.49 19.19 0.74
N THR A 311 -1.37 18.81 0.14
CA THR A 311 -0.06 19.43 0.39
C THR A 311 0.57 19.85 -0.95
N PRO A 312 0.11 20.96 -1.56
CA PRO A 312 0.68 21.43 -2.82
C PRO A 312 2.14 21.87 -2.66
N ASN A 313 2.90 21.79 -3.75
CA ASN A 313 4.19 22.45 -3.83
C ASN A 313 3.98 23.98 -3.92
N PRO A 314 4.90 24.78 -3.36
CA PRO A 314 4.81 26.22 -3.41
C PRO A 314 5.10 26.76 -4.81
N VAL A 315 4.86 28.06 -5.00
CA VAL A 315 5.23 28.79 -6.22
C VAL A 315 6.76 28.96 -6.31
N GLY A 316 7.44 29.08 -5.15
CA GLY A 316 8.88 29.29 -5.07
C GLY A 316 9.70 28.17 -5.74
N ALA A 317 10.72 28.58 -6.50
CA ALA A 317 11.43 27.68 -7.41
C ALA A 317 12.28 26.61 -6.73
N ASN A 318 12.63 26.80 -5.46
CA ASN A 318 13.47 25.92 -4.65
C ASN A 318 12.66 24.98 -3.73
N GLY A 319 11.34 24.91 -3.88
CA GLY A 319 10.47 24.07 -3.05
C GLY A 319 10.09 24.68 -1.70
N LEU A 320 10.52 25.92 -1.44
CA LEU A 320 10.03 26.78 -0.36
C LEU A 320 8.94 27.72 -0.89
N GLN A 321 8.10 28.21 0.01
CA GLN A 321 7.21 29.33 -0.34
C GLN A 321 8.06 30.53 -0.79
N ALA A 322 7.65 31.17 -1.88
CA ALA A 322 8.25 32.43 -2.27
C ALA A 322 8.02 33.46 -1.15
N LEU A 323 8.97 34.38 -0.95
CA LEU A 323 8.78 35.46 0.03
C LEU A 323 7.52 36.25 -0.34
N GLY A 324 6.57 36.40 0.58
CA GLY A 324 5.27 37.04 0.29
C GLY A 324 4.17 36.12 -0.26
N GLU A 325 4.45 34.82 -0.48
CA GLU A 325 3.46 33.86 -1.00
C GLU A 325 2.30 33.63 -0.01
N ALA A 326 2.60 33.57 1.29
CA ALA A 326 1.59 33.39 2.32
C ALA A 326 0.64 34.61 2.39
N GLU A 327 1.19 35.82 2.28
CA GLU A 327 0.43 37.07 2.26
C GLU A 327 -0.42 37.20 0.98
N ALA A 328 0.06 36.66 -0.14
CA ALA A 328 -0.64 36.66 -1.42
C ALA A 328 -1.66 35.51 -1.58
N GLN A 329 -1.82 34.62 -0.59
CA GLN A 329 -2.59 33.37 -0.71
C GLN A 329 -4.01 33.58 -1.25
N ALA A 330 -4.69 34.69 -0.91
CA ALA A 330 -6.04 34.99 -1.40
C ALA A 330 -6.12 35.13 -2.95
N GLN A 331 -5.01 35.47 -3.60
CA GLN A 331 -4.91 35.63 -5.06
C GLN A 331 -4.19 34.44 -5.74
N ILE A 332 -3.76 33.45 -4.97
CA ILE A 332 -3.16 32.22 -5.47
C ILE A 332 -4.19 31.09 -5.42
N SER A 333 -4.34 30.36 -6.52
CA SER A 333 -5.12 29.12 -6.60
C SER A 333 -4.15 27.95 -6.76
N TYR A 334 -4.08 27.06 -5.78
CA TYR A 334 -3.33 25.81 -5.89
C TYR A 334 -4.21 24.74 -6.55
N GLY A 335 -3.66 23.95 -7.46
CA GLY A 335 -4.39 22.88 -8.15
C GLY A 335 -4.98 23.31 -9.49
N ILE A 336 -6.20 22.84 -9.80
CA ILE A 336 -6.88 23.04 -11.09
C ILE A 336 -8.24 23.70 -10.82
N PRO A 337 -8.36 25.03 -10.84
CA PRO A 337 -9.62 25.70 -10.60
C PRO A 337 -10.59 25.56 -11.79
N ASP A 338 -11.90 25.50 -11.51
CA ASP A 338 -12.97 25.47 -12.52
C ASP A 338 -13.19 26.84 -13.17
N ILE A 339 -12.24 27.26 -14.01
CA ILE A 339 -12.15 28.60 -14.59
C ILE A 339 -13.37 28.95 -15.44
N LEU A 340 -13.99 27.99 -16.11
CA LEU A 340 -15.17 28.23 -16.96
C LEU A 340 -16.49 28.08 -16.20
N GLY A 341 -16.47 27.44 -15.04
CA GLY A 341 -17.64 27.27 -14.17
C GLY A 341 -17.51 28.07 -12.88
N SER A 342 -17.40 27.38 -11.74
CA SER A 342 -17.59 28.00 -10.42
C SER A 342 -16.54 29.06 -10.06
N ALA A 343 -15.35 29.02 -10.67
CA ALA A 343 -14.28 29.98 -10.42
C ALA A 343 -14.22 31.13 -11.46
N ARG A 344 -15.15 31.20 -12.41
CA ARG A 344 -15.14 32.19 -13.50
C ARG A 344 -14.94 33.62 -13.01
N ALA A 345 -15.73 34.06 -12.02
CA ALA A 345 -15.69 35.42 -11.49
C ALA A 345 -14.32 35.82 -10.90
N ARG A 346 -13.48 34.84 -10.54
CA ARG A 346 -12.13 35.09 -10.04
C ARG A 346 -11.14 35.46 -11.15
N PHE A 347 -11.35 34.95 -12.36
CA PHE A 347 -10.41 35.07 -13.48
C PHE A 347 -10.91 35.96 -14.62
N GLU A 348 -12.23 36.16 -14.74
CA GLU A 348 -12.85 36.95 -15.80
C GLU A 348 -12.40 38.43 -15.73
N GLY A 349 -11.90 38.94 -16.85
CA GLY A 349 -11.39 40.31 -16.95
C GLY A 349 -10.08 40.55 -16.17
N ARG A 350 -9.39 39.49 -15.74
CA ARG A 350 -8.17 39.57 -14.92
C ARG A 350 -6.93 39.09 -15.66
N ARG A 351 -5.77 39.55 -15.22
CA ARG A 351 -4.47 39.05 -15.66
C ARG A 351 -4.00 37.90 -14.77
N THR A 352 -3.94 36.71 -15.33
CA THR A 352 -3.61 35.47 -14.60
C THR A 352 -2.24 34.94 -15.00
N LEU A 353 -1.38 34.66 -14.02
CA LEU A 353 -0.12 33.94 -14.19
C LEU A 353 -0.30 32.47 -13.85
N VAL A 354 -0.07 31.56 -14.80
CA VAL A 354 -0.02 30.12 -14.56
C VAL A 354 1.43 29.70 -14.39
N VAL A 355 1.75 29.10 -13.24
CA VAL A 355 3.10 28.62 -12.90
C VAL A 355 3.11 27.10 -12.91
N GLY A 356 3.93 26.51 -13.78
CA GLY A 356 4.08 25.05 -13.86
C GLY A 356 4.06 24.53 -15.29
N ALA A 357 4.55 23.30 -15.47
CA ALA A 357 4.77 22.68 -16.78
C ALA A 357 4.07 21.32 -16.93
N GLY A 358 3.18 20.95 -16.00
CA GLY A 358 2.43 19.70 -16.03
C GLY A 358 1.05 19.83 -16.68
N HIS A 359 0.33 18.71 -16.79
CA HIS A 359 -1.03 18.66 -17.35
C HIS A 359 -2.02 19.58 -16.61
N SER A 360 -1.86 19.77 -15.30
CA SER A 360 -2.65 20.73 -14.51
C SER A 360 -2.53 22.16 -15.04
N ALA A 361 -1.30 22.60 -15.37
CA ALA A 361 -1.05 23.93 -15.94
C ALA A 361 -1.66 24.03 -17.34
N ALA A 362 -1.52 22.99 -18.14
CA ALA A 362 -2.07 22.95 -19.49
C ALA A 362 -3.60 23.07 -19.52
N ASN A 363 -4.31 22.32 -18.66
CA ASN A 363 -5.76 22.43 -18.52
C ASN A 363 -6.18 23.86 -18.12
N ALA A 364 -5.50 24.45 -17.14
CA ALA A 364 -5.80 25.82 -16.70
C ALA A 364 -5.56 26.85 -17.83
N LEU A 365 -4.48 26.72 -18.59
CA LEU A 365 -4.18 27.62 -19.72
C LEU A 365 -5.24 27.53 -20.82
N LEU A 366 -5.68 26.32 -21.19
CA LEU A 366 -6.74 26.15 -22.19
C LEU A 366 -8.07 26.72 -21.73
N ALA A 367 -8.43 26.54 -20.46
CA ALA A 367 -9.65 27.11 -19.88
C ALA A 367 -9.59 28.65 -19.78
N LEU A 368 -8.43 29.23 -19.43
CA LEU A 368 -8.22 30.67 -19.45
C LEU A 368 -8.26 31.25 -20.87
N ALA A 369 -7.70 30.55 -21.86
CA ALA A 369 -7.76 30.96 -23.24
C ALA A 369 -9.21 30.99 -23.75
N GLU A 370 -10.01 29.98 -23.37
CA GLU A 370 -11.44 29.98 -23.65
C GLU A 370 -12.15 31.17 -22.98
N LEU A 371 -11.88 31.42 -21.71
CA LEU A 371 -12.46 32.55 -20.99
C LEU A 371 -12.08 33.89 -21.63
N ALA A 372 -10.84 34.03 -22.12
CA ALA A 372 -10.38 35.24 -22.81
C ALA A 372 -11.08 35.48 -24.15
N ARG A 373 -11.51 34.43 -24.85
CA ARG A 373 -12.38 34.59 -26.04
C ARG A 373 -13.77 35.10 -25.69
N GLN A 374 -14.27 34.76 -24.50
CA GLN A 374 -15.62 35.12 -24.04
C GLN A 374 -15.67 36.47 -23.33
N SER A 375 -14.59 36.89 -22.66
CA SER A 375 -14.52 38.14 -21.90
C SER A 375 -13.26 38.94 -22.25
N PRO A 376 -13.40 39.98 -23.10
CA PRO A 376 -12.32 40.93 -23.38
C PRO A 376 -11.76 41.54 -22.08
N GLY A 377 -10.43 41.54 -21.94
CA GLY A 377 -9.74 41.99 -20.73
C GLY A 377 -9.14 40.85 -19.89
N THR A 378 -9.57 39.61 -20.10
CA THR A 378 -8.89 38.44 -19.52
C THR A 378 -7.57 38.22 -20.23
N THR A 379 -6.47 38.18 -19.50
CA THR A 379 -5.14 37.90 -20.07
C THR A 379 -4.44 36.79 -19.31
N LEU A 380 -3.68 35.98 -20.02
CA LEU A 380 -2.99 34.83 -19.47
C LEU A 380 -1.50 34.90 -19.77
N THR A 381 -0.71 34.65 -18.74
CA THR A 381 0.74 34.53 -18.80
C THR A 381 1.14 33.15 -18.30
N TRP A 382 2.02 32.47 -19.00
CA TRP A 382 2.54 31.17 -18.60
C TRP A 382 4.01 31.29 -18.21
N SER A 383 4.35 30.76 -17.04
CA SER A 383 5.72 30.69 -16.56
C SER A 383 6.14 29.25 -16.27
N VAL A 384 7.34 28.91 -16.75
CA VAL A 384 7.99 27.63 -16.48
C VAL A 384 9.44 27.82 -16.05
N ARG A 385 9.94 26.87 -15.25
CA ARG A 385 11.35 26.84 -14.82
C ARG A 385 12.30 26.26 -15.88
N SER A 386 11.80 25.38 -16.74
CA SER A 386 12.61 24.73 -17.78
C SER A 386 12.74 25.62 -19.01
N LEU A 387 13.90 25.58 -19.67
CA LEU A 387 14.09 26.19 -20.98
C LEU A 387 13.49 25.35 -22.12
N SER A 388 13.32 24.06 -21.89
CA SER A 388 12.72 23.13 -22.85
C SER A 388 11.28 22.78 -22.48
N LEU A 389 10.41 22.84 -23.49
CA LEU A 389 8.98 22.51 -23.40
C LEU A 389 8.62 21.13 -23.97
N THR A 390 9.60 20.32 -24.42
CA THR A 390 9.33 18.99 -25.00
C THR A 390 8.48 18.11 -24.06
N ARG A 391 8.69 18.25 -22.75
CA ARG A 391 7.94 17.50 -21.73
C ARG A 391 6.49 17.97 -21.56
N VAL A 392 6.16 19.21 -21.90
CA VAL A 392 4.82 19.81 -21.73
C VAL A 392 3.89 19.48 -22.89
N PHE A 393 4.45 19.40 -24.10
CA PHE A 393 3.64 19.24 -25.30
C PHE A 393 3.36 17.78 -25.71
N GLY A 394 3.87 16.82 -24.95
CA GLY A 394 3.64 15.38 -25.13
C GLY A 394 4.08 14.84 -26.50
N GLY A 395 3.88 13.54 -26.72
CA GLY A 395 4.24 12.84 -27.96
C GLY A 395 3.39 13.21 -29.20
N GLY A 396 2.50 14.19 -29.10
CA GLY A 396 1.60 14.58 -30.19
C GLY A 396 0.66 13.43 -30.58
N SER A 397 0.57 13.12 -31.88
CA SER A 397 -0.22 12.00 -32.40
C SER A 397 0.36 10.62 -32.07
N ALA A 398 1.61 10.55 -31.59
CA ALA A 398 2.25 9.32 -31.13
C ALA A 398 2.04 9.07 -29.62
N ASP A 399 1.19 9.86 -28.98
CA ASP A 399 0.85 9.68 -27.57
C ASP A 399 -0.12 8.50 -27.40
N ALA A 400 0.25 7.53 -26.56
CA ALA A 400 -0.54 6.33 -26.30
C ALA A 400 -1.92 6.60 -25.66
N LEU A 401 -2.15 7.81 -25.13
CA LEU A 401 -3.47 8.32 -24.77
C LEU A 401 -3.86 9.51 -25.66
N PRO A 402 -4.77 9.35 -26.63
CA PRO A 402 -5.11 10.37 -27.62
C PRO A 402 -5.52 11.74 -27.03
N ALA A 403 -6.26 11.73 -25.91
CA ALA A 403 -6.71 12.95 -25.22
C ALA A 403 -5.53 13.80 -24.70
N ARG A 404 -4.41 13.17 -24.31
CA ARG A 404 -3.21 13.84 -23.82
C ARG A 404 -2.41 14.49 -24.96
N GLY A 405 -2.27 13.78 -26.08
CA GLY A 405 -1.65 14.31 -27.30
C GLY A 405 -2.36 15.56 -27.82
N GLN A 406 -3.71 15.55 -27.79
CA GLN A 406 -4.55 16.70 -28.17
C GLN A 406 -4.33 17.92 -27.27
N LEU A 407 -4.19 17.70 -25.96
CA LEU A 407 -3.95 18.76 -24.99
C LEU A 407 -2.59 19.45 -25.23
N GLY A 408 -1.54 18.67 -25.51
CA GLY A 408 -0.23 19.22 -25.88
C GLY A 408 -0.24 19.99 -27.21
N ALA A 409 -0.96 19.51 -28.22
CA ALA A 409 -1.12 20.20 -29.50
C ALA A 409 -1.89 21.53 -29.36
N SER A 410 -2.96 21.53 -28.57
CA SER A 410 -3.76 22.73 -28.30
C SER A 410 -2.94 23.81 -27.60
N LEU A 411 -2.06 23.42 -26.67
CA LEU A 411 -1.17 24.36 -25.99
C LEU A 411 -0.12 24.97 -26.92
N ARG A 412 0.43 24.17 -27.86
CA ARG A 412 1.35 24.67 -28.89
C ARG A 412 0.66 25.71 -29.77
N ALA A 413 -0.53 25.39 -30.28
CA ALA A 413 -1.31 26.32 -31.09
C ALA A 413 -1.62 27.63 -30.35
N LEU A 414 -1.96 27.55 -29.05
CA LEU A 414 -2.21 28.73 -28.23
C LEU A 414 -0.97 29.63 -28.09
N ARG A 415 0.20 29.03 -27.83
CA ARG A 415 1.47 29.76 -27.77
C ARG A 415 1.80 30.40 -29.13
N ASP A 416 1.70 29.64 -30.20
CA ASP A 416 2.14 30.05 -31.54
C ASP A 416 1.20 31.13 -32.13
N SER A 417 -0.04 31.20 -31.66
CA SER A 417 -0.99 32.28 -32.00
C SER A 417 -0.63 33.66 -31.41
N GLY A 418 0.31 33.72 -30.45
CA GLY A 418 0.66 34.95 -29.73
C GLY A 418 -0.33 35.38 -28.64
N ALA A 419 -1.44 34.65 -28.45
CA ALA A 419 -2.44 34.93 -27.42
C ALA A 419 -1.97 34.62 -25.98
N LEU A 420 -0.82 33.94 -25.84
CA LEU A 420 -0.24 33.53 -24.57
C LEU A 420 1.14 34.16 -24.37
N ALA A 421 1.26 35.06 -23.39
CA ALA A 421 2.56 35.55 -22.95
C ALA A 421 3.31 34.41 -22.25
N TYR A 422 4.53 34.10 -22.71
CA TYR A 422 5.32 32.98 -22.22
C TYR A 422 6.65 33.44 -21.63
N ILE A 423 6.92 33.02 -20.39
CA ILE A 423 8.15 33.35 -19.65
C ILE A 423 8.89 32.05 -19.34
N SER A 424 9.96 31.82 -20.10
CA SER A 424 10.83 30.65 -19.98
C SER A 424 11.90 30.84 -18.91
N GLY A 425 12.27 29.77 -18.20
CA GLY A 425 13.40 29.77 -17.26
C GLY A 425 13.21 30.61 -16.00
N LEU A 426 11.98 31.05 -15.68
CA LEU A 426 11.75 31.89 -14.50
C LEU A 426 11.77 31.06 -13.22
N ARG A 427 12.70 31.40 -12.33
CA ARG A 427 12.83 30.85 -10.98
C ARG A 427 12.30 31.87 -9.99
N ILE A 428 11.01 31.77 -9.65
CA ILE A 428 10.32 32.69 -8.74
C ILE A 428 10.92 32.60 -7.33
N THR A 429 11.21 33.77 -6.72
CA THR A 429 11.79 33.89 -5.37
C THR A 429 10.93 34.73 -4.44
N ALA A 430 10.17 35.69 -4.95
CA ALA A 430 9.27 36.52 -4.14
C ALA A 430 8.01 36.95 -4.92
N ILE A 431 6.97 37.27 -4.15
CA ILE A 431 5.68 37.80 -4.61
C ILE A 431 5.37 39.00 -3.71
N LYS A 432 5.23 40.18 -4.30
CA LYS A 432 4.78 41.38 -3.56
C LYS A 432 3.34 41.68 -3.93
N LEU A 433 2.48 41.82 -2.92
CA LEU A 433 1.12 42.35 -3.08
C LEU A 433 1.13 43.85 -2.82
N ASP A 434 0.71 44.65 -3.80
CA ASP A 434 0.64 46.11 -3.71
C ASP A 434 -0.65 46.62 -4.34
N ALA A 435 -1.45 47.37 -3.60
CA ALA A 435 -2.77 47.88 -4.02
C ALA A 435 -3.68 46.83 -4.71
N GLY A 436 -3.61 45.57 -4.27
CA GLY A 436 -4.41 44.47 -4.84
C GLY A 436 -3.84 43.82 -6.10
N GLN A 437 -2.67 44.24 -6.58
CA GLN A 437 -1.94 43.59 -7.68
C GLN A 437 -0.66 42.91 -7.19
N LEU A 438 -0.34 41.78 -7.82
CA LEU A 438 0.88 41.02 -7.55
C LEU A 438 1.99 41.46 -8.50
N THR A 439 3.18 41.59 -7.92
CA THR A 439 4.45 41.65 -8.65
C THR A 439 5.25 40.41 -8.30
N VAL A 440 5.52 39.58 -9.31
CA VAL A 440 6.30 38.35 -9.15
C VAL A 440 7.75 38.64 -9.54
N THR A 441 8.69 38.32 -8.66
CA THR A 441 10.12 38.47 -8.93
C THR A 441 10.84 37.13 -8.85
N GLY A 442 11.90 37.01 -9.64
CA GLY A 442 12.69 35.80 -9.71
C GLY A 442 13.96 36.00 -10.53
N LEU A 443 14.60 34.89 -10.87
CA LEU A 443 15.79 34.87 -11.71
C LEU A 443 15.49 34.12 -13.02
N ASN A 444 15.98 34.61 -14.16
CA ASN A 444 15.97 33.82 -15.41
C ASN A 444 16.97 32.66 -15.34
N ALA A 445 17.15 31.91 -16.44
CA ALA A 445 18.11 30.81 -16.50
C ALA A 445 19.58 31.27 -16.34
N GLN A 446 19.89 32.51 -16.73
CA GLN A 446 21.21 33.14 -16.63
C GLN A 446 21.48 33.70 -15.22
N GLY A 447 20.48 33.72 -14.33
CA GLY A 447 20.62 34.27 -12.98
C GLY A 447 20.35 35.77 -12.89
N GLU A 448 19.82 36.38 -13.94
CA GLU A 448 19.49 37.80 -13.97
C GLU A 448 18.09 38.03 -13.37
N PRO A 449 17.87 39.15 -12.65
CA PRO A 449 16.57 39.49 -12.10
C PRO A 449 15.49 39.66 -13.17
N VAL A 450 14.35 39.02 -12.97
CA VAL A 450 13.15 39.18 -13.79
C VAL A 450 12.00 39.63 -12.88
N THR A 451 11.26 40.64 -13.35
CA THR A 451 10.06 41.15 -12.66
C THR A 451 8.86 41.04 -13.59
N VAL A 452 7.78 40.45 -13.09
CA VAL A 452 6.49 40.32 -13.78
C VAL A 452 5.46 41.13 -12.99
N PRO A 453 5.23 42.40 -13.36
CA PRO A 453 4.29 43.28 -12.65
C PRO A 453 2.85 43.02 -13.07
N SER A 454 1.90 43.60 -12.33
CA SER A 454 0.47 43.70 -12.68
C SER A 454 -0.19 42.35 -12.96
N ILE A 455 -0.01 41.40 -12.05
CA ILE A 455 -0.74 40.12 -12.04
C ILE A 455 -1.90 40.23 -11.04
N ASP A 456 -3.11 39.88 -11.43
CA ASP A 456 -4.26 39.86 -10.53
C ASP A 456 -4.41 38.52 -9.79
N GLN A 457 -4.07 37.41 -10.47
CA GLN A 457 -4.24 36.05 -9.96
C GLN A 457 -3.07 35.14 -10.36
N ILE A 458 -2.73 34.18 -9.51
CA ILE A 458 -1.76 33.12 -9.82
C ILE A 458 -2.46 31.76 -9.75
N ILE A 459 -2.20 30.90 -10.73
CA ILE A 459 -2.51 29.47 -10.64
C ILE A 459 -1.20 28.72 -10.41
N CYS A 460 -1.06 28.12 -9.23
CA CYS A 460 0.09 27.31 -8.85
C CYS A 460 -0.16 25.83 -9.22
N ALA A 461 0.47 25.40 -10.31
CA ALA A 461 0.42 24.03 -10.84
C ALA A 461 1.82 23.38 -10.78
N THR A 462 2.51 23.51 -9.65
CA THR A 462 3.89 23.04 -9.43
C THR A 462 3.97 21.63 -8.81
N GLY A 463 2.87 20.88 -8.82
CA GLY A 463 2.77 19.53 -8.28
C GLY A 463 2.41 19.50 -6.79
N GLN A 464 2.45 18.31 -6.19
CA GLN A 464 2.14 18.09 -4.79
C GLN A 464 3.18 17.18 -4.13
N ARG A 465 3.07 16.98 -2.81
CA ARG A 465 3.97 16.16 -1.99
C ARG A 465 3.21 15.44 -0.87
N PRO A 466 3.74 14.36 -0.30
CA PRO A 466 3.10 13.69 0.84
C PRO A 466 3.18 14.55 2.11
N ASP A 467 2.17 14.42 2.98
CA ASP A 467 2.28 14.85 4.38
C ASP A 467 2.87 13.72 5.24
N LEU A 468 4.05 13.97 5.80
CA LEU A 468 4.82 13.04 6.62
C LEU A 468 4.64 13.30 8.13
N ALA A 469 3.98 14.38 8.53
CA ALA A 469 3.83 14.73 9.95
C ALA A 469 3.09 13.63 10.73
N LEU A 470 2.11 12.99 10.08
CA LEU A 470 1.25 11.98 10.70
C LEU A 470 1.99 10.71 11.14
N THR A 471 3.12 10.37 10.50
CA THR A 471 3.93 9.16 10.78
C THR A 471 5.22 9.48 11.54
N SER A 472 5.36 10.69 12.09
CA SER A 472 6.57 11.15 12.79
C SER A 472 7.04 10.20 13.90
N GLU A 473 6.12 9.61 14.67
CA GLU A 473 6.39 8.63 15.75
C GLU A 473 6.43 7.16 15.28
N LEU A 474 6.32 6.91 13.97
CA LEU A 474 6.43 5.58 13.36
C LEU A 474 7.79 5.37 12.68
N ARG A 475 8.18 4.10 12.57
CA ARG A 475 9.41 3.70 11.87
C ARG A 475 9.12 3.49 10.39
N VAL A 476 9.26 4.55 9.61
CA VAL A 476 9.07 4.55 8.14
C VAL A 476 10.40 4.55 7.39
N LYS A 477 10.38 4.03 6.15
CA LYS A 477 11.48 4.05 5.20
C LYS A 477 11.02 4.80 3.95
N LEU A 478 11.66 5.93 3.67
CA LEU A 478 11.30 6.84 2.59
C LEU A 478 12.48 7.02 1.64
N ASP A 479 12.18 7.13 0.35
CA ASP A 479 13.15 7.58 -0.64
C ASP A 479 13.57 9.03 -0.33
N PRO A 480 14.88 9.35 -0.36
CA PRO A 480 15.39 10.62 0.14
C PRO A 480 14.98 11.87 -0.67
N TRP A 481 14.64 11.75 -1.96
CA TRP A 481 14.24 12.92 -2.77
C TRP A 481 12.80 12.85 -3.30
N LEU A 482 12.24 11.66 -3.47
CA LEU A 482 10.84 11.50 -3.84
C LEU A 482 9.92 11.54 -2.63
N GLU A 483 10.40 11.20 -1.44
CA GLU A 483 9.56 10.97 -0.24
C GLU A 483 8.51 9.87 -0.48
N SER A 484 8.76 8.98 -1.45
CA SER A 484 8.00 7.75 -1.71
C SER A 484 8.38 6.67 -0.71
N THR A 485 7.73 5.51 -0.75
CA THR A 485 8.28 4.33 -0.06
C THR A 485 9.65 4.00 -0.66
N GLU A 486 10.64 3.71 0.18
CA GLU A 486 12.06 3.53 -0.23
C GLU A 486 12.22 2.53 -1.38
N ALA A 487 11.56 1.36 -1.27
CA ALA A 487 11.67 0.30 -2.28
C ALA A 487 11.06 0.70 -3.64
N LEU A 488 10.14 1.66 -3.68
CA LEU A 488 9.56 2.15 -4.92
C LEU A 488 10.45 3.17 -5.64
N GLY A 489 11.30 3.91 -4.91
CA GLY A 489 12.06 5.03 -5.45
C GLY A 489 12.74 4.72 -6.80
N PRO A 490 13.57 3.66 -6.86
CA PRO A 490 14.24 3.25 -8.11
C PRO A 490 13.29 2.85 -9.24
N LEU A 491 12.05 2.45 -8.94
CA LEU A 491 11.07 1.97 -9.93
C LEU A 491 10.24 3.10 -10.54
N ILE A 492 10.12 4.23 -9.84
CA ILE A 492 9.19 5.32 -10.19
C ILE A 492 9.88 6.67 -10.39
N ASP A 493 11.21 6.72 -10.29
CA ASP A 493 11.95 7.97 -10.43
C ASP A 493 11.64 8.65 -11.77
N PRO A 494 11.06 9.87 -11.77
CA PRO A 494 10.67 10.56 -12.99
C PRO A 494 11.87 11.02 -13.85
N ASN A 495 13.10 10.90 -13.36
CA ASN A 495 14.31 11.14 -14.15
C ASN A 495 14.69 9.93 -15.01
N VAL A 496 14.18 8.74 -14.69
CA VAL A 496 14.53 7.48 -15.37
C VAL A 496 13.29 6.87 -16.04
N HIS A 497 12.14 6.92 -15.38
CA HIS A 497 10.94 6.19 -15.76
C HIS A 497 9.83 7.12 -16.25
N SER A 498 9.01 6.60 -17.17
CA SER A 498 7.76 7.23 -17.59
C SER A 498 6.57 6.36 -17.18
N CYS A 499 5.36 6.92 -17.19
CA CYS A 499 4.18 6.14 -16.82
C CYS A 499 3.96 5.01 -17.83
N GLY A 500 3.91 3.76 -17.37
CA GLY A 500 3.85 2.55 -18.21
C GLY A 500 5.13 1.70 -18.19
N THR A 501 6.28 2.24 -17.76
CA THR A 501 7.50 1.43 -17.54
C THR A 501 7.58 0.86 -16.11
N VAL A 502 6.63 1.25 -15.25
CA VAL A 502 6.59 0.87 -13.84
C VAL A 502 5.82 -0.43 -13.69
N ARG A 503 6.47 -1.48 -13.20
CA ARG A 503 5.79 -2.75 -12.92
C ARG A 503 4.76 -2.58 -11.79
N PRO A 504 3.66 -3.35 -11.82
CA PRO A 504 2.80 -3.45 -10.65
C PRO A 504 3.61 -3.89 -9.43
N HIS A 505 3.26 -3.34 -8.27
CA HIS A 505 3.97 -3.54 -7.02
C HIS A 505 2.95 -3.61 -5.88
N GLY A 506 3.34 -4.28 -4.81
CA GLY A 506 2.42 -4.72 -3.78
C GLY A 506 2.98 -4.52 -2.39
N HIS A 507 2.57 -5.38 -1.46
CA HIS A 507 2.87 -5.23 -0.04
C HIS A 507 4.38 -5.14 0.25
N ARG A 508 5.24 -5.80 -0.54
CA ARG A 508 6.71 -5.81 -0.33
C ARG A 508 7.31 -4.43 -0.51
N GLU A 509 6.93 -3.73 -1.58
CA GLU A 509 7.47 -2.41 -1.89
C GLU A 509 6.80 -1.30 -1.06
N LEU A 510 5.62 -1.57 -0.48
CA LEU A 510 4.81 -0.60 0.27
C LEU A 510 4.98 -0.73 1.80
N ALA A 511 5.61 -1.80 2.26
CA ALA A 511 5.82 -2.05 3.68
C ALA A 511 6.87 -1.10 4.28
N HIS A 512 6.69 -0.79 5.56
CA HIS A 512 7.67 -0.08 6.38
C HIS A 512 8.25 -0.98 7.47
N PRO A 513 9.36 -0.59 8.12
CA PRO A 513 9.85 -1.28 9.32
C PRO A 513 8.79 -1.38 10.43
N GLU A 514 7.85 -0.44 10.47
CA GLU A 514 6.67 -0.52 11.32
C GLU A 514 5.69 -1.58 10.81
N SER A 515 5.65 -2.75 11.46
CA SER A 515 4.82 -3.88 11.04
C SER A 515 3.32 -3.53 10.97
N GLY A 516 2.63 -3.87 9.88
CA GLY A 516 1.20 -3.56 9.72
C GLY A 516 0.90 -2.09 9.37
N LEU A 517 1.92 -1.26 9.15
CA LEU A 517 1.77 0.04 8.49
C LEU A 517 2.09 -0.09 7.00
N TYR A 518 1.17 0.35 6.15
CA TYR A 518 1.36 0.43 4.71
C TYR A 518 0.98 1.81 4.20
N THR A 519 1.87 2.42 3.40
CA THR A 519 1.55 3.64 2.65
C THR A 519 1.13 3.23 1.25
N VAL A 520 -0.05 3.67 0.79
CA VAL A 520 -0.63 3.25 -0.49
C VAL A 520 -1.13 4.45 -1.30
N GLY A 521 -1.55 4.18 -2.53
CA GLY A 521 -2.04 5.19 -3.46
C GLY A 521 -0.93 6.15 -3.92
N VAL A 522 -1.33 7.34 -4.37
CA VAL A 522 -0.36 8.36 -4.82
C VAL A 522 0.61 8.79 -3.72
N LYS A 523 0.27 8.58 -2.44
CA LYS A 523 1.18 8.89 -1.33
C LYS A 523 2.42 8.00 -1.32
N SER A 524 2.28 6.72 -1.68
CA SER A 524 3.43 5.82 -1.75
C SER A 524 4.40 6.19 -2.88
N TYR A 525 3.95 6.98 -3.85
CA TYR A 525 4.76 7.55 -4.93
C TYR A 525 5.47 8.84 -4.55
N GLY A 526 5.16 9.42 -3.39
CA GLY A 526 5.74 10.68 -2.94
C GLY A 526 5.52 11.80 -3.96
N ARG A 527 6.60 12.25 -4.59
CA ARG A 527 6.62 13.33 -5.59
C ARG A 527 6.58 12.85 -7.04
N ALA A 528 6.60 11.55 -7.28
CA ALA A 528 6.55 10.99 -8.63
C ALA A 528 5.16 11.22 -9.26
N PRO A 529 5.07 11.76 -10.49
CA PRO A 529 3.80 12.15 -11.12
C PRO A 529 3.13 11.01 -11.90
N THR A 530 3.64 9.78 -11.85
CA THR A 530 3.29 8.66 -12.75
C THR A 530 2.25 7.69 -12.16
N PHE A 531 1.48 8.12 -11.17
CA PHE A 531 0.53 7.26 -10.46
C PHE A 531 -0.80 7.09 -11.21
N LEU A 532 -1.33 5.86 -11.25
CA LEU A 532 -2.64 5.49 -11.79
C LEU A 532 -3.54 4.90 -10.71
N MET A 533 -4.85 5.14 -10.78
CA MET A 533 -5.82 4.53 -9.86
C MET A 533 -5.79 3.01 -9.91
N ALA A 534 -5.68 2.41 -11.11
CA ALA A 534 -5.54 0.96 -11.28
C ALA A 534 -4.31 0.39 -10.54
N THR A 535 -3.19 1.12 -10.53
CA THR A 535 -2.02 0.74 -9.72
C THR A 535 -2.37 0.75 -8.24
N GLY A 536 -3.07 1.78 -7.76
CA GLY A 536 -3.56 1.84 -6.38
C GLY A 536 -4.48 0.69 -5.98
N PHE A 537 -5.36 0.24 -6.88
CA PHE A 537 -6.24 -0.90 -6.64
C PHE A 537 -5.46 -2.21 -6.47
N GLU A 538 -4.42 -2.41 -7.29
CA GLU A 538 -3.52 -3.55 -7.15
C GLU A 538 -2.70 -3.49 -5.85
N GLN A 539 -2.19 -2.31 -5.49
CA GLN A 539 -1.48 -2.10 -4.24
C GLN A 539 -2.32 -2.58 -3.04
N VAL A 540 -3.59 -2.15 -2.95
CA VAL A 540 -4.43 -2.50 -1.80
C VAL A 540 -4.93 -3.95 -1.84
N ARG A 541 -5.11 -4.56 -3.02
CA ARG A 541 -5.36 -6.00 -3.14
C ARG A 541 -4.22 -6.80 -2.48
N SER A 542 -2.99 -6.48 -2.85
CA SER A 542 -1.78 -7.12 -2.31
C SER A 542 -1.59 -6.85 -0.81
N VAL A 543 -1.71 -5.58 -0.37
CA VAL A 543 -1.56 -5.18 1.03
C VAL A 543 -2.59 -5.85 1.93
N VAL A 544 -3.86 -5.89 1.54
CA VAL A 544 -4.91 -6.51 2.36
C VAL A 544 -4.73 -8.03 2.45
N ALA A 545 -4.23 -8.68 1.39
CA ALA A 545 -3.85 -10.09 1.47
C ALA A 545 -2.71 -10.33 2.47
N ALA A 546 -1.69 -9.47 2.49
CA ALA A 546 -0.60 -9.54 3.47
C ALA A 546 -1.08 -9.34 4.91
N ILE A 547 -1.96 -8.35 5.14
CA ILE A 547 -2.59 -8.12 6.46
C ILE A 547 -3.41 -9.35 6.91
N ALA A 548 -4.05 -10.05 5.97
CA ALA A 548 -4.78 -11.28 6.25
C ALA A 548 -3.88 -12.50 6.53
N GLY A 549 -2.55 -12.37 6.38
CA GLY A 549 -1.58 -13.47 6.51
C GLY A 549 -1.48 -14.36 5.26
N ASP A 550 -2.13 -13.99 4.17
CA ASP A 550 -2.15 -14.70 2.89
C ASP A 550 -1.06 -14.15 1.96
N LEU A 551 0.19 -14.49 2.28
CA LEU A 551 1.37 -13.98 1.56
C LEU A 551 1.43 -14.48 0.11
N GLU A 552 0.90 -15.67 -0.17
CA GLU A 552 0.82 -16.19 -1.54
C GLU A 552 -0.08 -15.30 -2.41
N ALA A 553 -1.27 -14.91 -1.92
CA ALA A 553 -2.10 -13.96 -2.64
C ALA A 553 -1.51 -12.55 -2.68
N ALA A 554 -0.80 -12.15 -1.63
CA ALA A 554 -0.13 -10.86 -1.57
C ALA A 554 0.99 -10.74 -2.63
N ASP A 555 1.72 -11.82 -2.89
CA ASP A 555 2.84 -11.86 -3.83
C ASP A 555 2.43 -12.00 -5.31
N ARG A 556 1.17 -12.38 -5.60
CA ARG A 556 0.66 -12.38 -6.98
C ARG A 556 0.53 -10.95 -7.50
N VAL A 557 0.70 -10.78 -8.82
CA VAL A 557 0.36 -9.56 -9.54
C VAL A 557 -0.88 -9.83 -10.38
N GLU A 558 -1.95 -9.06 -10.17
CA GLU A 558 -3.24 -9.24 -10.86
C GLU A 558 -3.61 -8.02 -11.74
N LEU A 559 -2.69 -7.05 -11.86
CA LEU A 559 -2.88 -5.88 -12.70
C LEU A 559 -2.37 -6.12 -14.12
N ASP A 560 -3.29 -6.07 -15.08
CA ASP A 560 -2.99 -6.04 -16.50
C ASP A 560 -3.08 -4.59 -17.01
N LEU A 561 -1.96 -4.07 -17.51
CA LEU A 561 -1.88 -2.78 -18.19
C LEU A 561 -1.28 -3.03 -19.57
N PRO A 562 -1.82 -2.42 -20.64
CA PRO A 562 -1.24 -2.57 -21.98
C PRO A 562 0.23 -2.13 -22.00
N GLU A 563 1.09 -2.93 -22.65
CA GLU A 563 2.55 -2.71 -22.74
C GLU A 563 2.91 -1.33 -23.33
N THR A 564 2.04 -0.77 -24.17
CA THR A 564 2.14 0.60 -24.66
C THR A 564 1.26 1.55 -23.85
N GLY A 565 1.89 2.16 -22.83
CA GLY A 565 1.59 3.52 -22.41
C GLY A 565 0.16 3.82 -21.96
N VAL A 566 -0.20 3.44 -20.73
CA VAL A 566 -1.26 4.16 -20.01
C VAL A 566 -0.80 5.57 -19.61
N CYS A 567 0.51 5.88 -19.63
CA CYS A 567 0.98 7.26 -19.81
C CYS A 567 2.43 7.44 -20.34
N GLY A 568 2.85 6.64 -21.33
CA GLY A 568 4.22 6.71 -21.86
C GLY A 568 4.50 8.04 -22.57
N ILE A 569 5.59 8.73 -22.24
CA ILE A 569 6.13 9.83 -23.04
C ILE A 569 7.10 9.17 -24.02
N GLY A 570 6.85 9.32 -25.33
CA GLY A 570 7.69 8.70 -26.36
C GLY A 570 9.16 9.05 -26.16
N THR A 571 9.99 8.02 -26.02
CA THR A 571 11.42 8.14 -26.29
C THR A 571 11.54 8.46 -27.77
N ALA A 572 11.85 9.72 -28.09
CA ALA A 572 12.29 10.06 -29.42
C ALA A 572 13.63 9.34 -29.63
N ASP A 573 13.64 8.37 -30.53
CA ASP A 573 14.84 7.70 -30.98
C ASP A 573 15.89 8.74 -31.38
N SER A 574 17.10 8.50 -30.90
CA SER A 574 18.31 9.15 -31.36
C SER A 574 18.39 9.02 -32.88
N SER A 575 18.39 10.17 -33.54
CA SER A 575 18.87 10.41 -34.90
C SER A 575 19.58 9.22 -35.56
N ASP A 576 18.91 8.62 -36.54
CA ASP A 576 19.58 7.92 -37.64
C ASP A 576 20.43 8.94 -38.40
N THR A 577 21.68 9.08 -37.98
CA THR A 577 22.75 9.53 -38.86
C THR A 577 23.13 8.34 -39.73
N GLU A 578 22.88 8.50 -41.02
CA GLU A 578 23.45 7.71 -42.10
C GLU A 578 24.91 7.33 -41.80
N ASN A 579 25.19 6.04 -41.69
CA ASN A 579 26.50 5.51 -42.02
C ASN A 579 26.34 4.13 -42.65
N SER A 580 26.30 4.15 -43.98
CA SER A 580 26.58 3.01 -44.84
C SER A 580 27.94 2.40 -44.46
N CYS A 581 27.96 1.14 -44.00
CA CYS A 581 29.11 0.28 -44.21
C CYS A 581 28.71 -1.20 -44.13
N CYS A 582 28.96 -1.92 -45.22
CA CYS A 582 28.73 -3.36 -45.38
C CYS A 582 29.55 -4.19 -44.39
N GLY A 583 28.99 -5.30 -43.91
CA GLY A 583 29.73 -6.37 -43.24
C GLY A 583 28.83 -7.38 -42.53
N ASP A 584 28.74 -8.59 -43.09
CA ASP A 584 28.03 -9.76 -42.55
C ASP A 584 28.43 -10.12 -41.11
N ALA A 585 27.46 -10.63 -40.33
CA ALA A 585 27.73 -11.32 -39.06
C ALA A 585 26.98 -12.68 -39.00
N PRO A 586 27.62 -13.74 -38.49
CA PRO A 586 27.17 -15.13 -38.65
C PRO A 586 26.14 -15.55 -37.59
N VAL A 587 25.27 -16.48 -37.99
CA VAL A 587 24.28 -17.14 -37.15
C VAL A 587 24.95 -18.25 -36.33
N VAL A 588 24.80 -18.21 -35.00
CA VAL A 588 25.08 -19.36 -34.12
C VAL A 588 23.79 -19.80 -33.43
N ALA A 589 23.50 -21.08 -33.62
CA ALA A 589 22.24 -21.76 -33.34
C ALA A 589 21.97 -22.02 -31.84
N THR A 590 20.69 -21.97 -31.47
CA THR A 590 20.16 -22.57 -30.25
C THR A 590 19.76 -24.03 -30.50
N ALA A 591 20.27 -24.93 -29.65
CA ALA A 591 19.96 -26.36 -29.69
C ALA A 591 18.56 -26.64 -29.12
N ALA A 592 17.72 -27.33 -29.90
CA ALA A 592 16.42 -27.83 -29.49
C ALA A 592 16.51 -29.31 -29.08
N VAL A 593 15.85 -29.66 -27.98
CA VAL A 593 15.63 -31.05 -27.53
C VAL A 593 14.39 -31.60 -28.24
N ALA A 594 14.53 -32.80 -28.80
CA ALA A 594 13.62 -33.43 -29.75
C ALA A 594 12.37 -34.07 -29.11
N SER A 595 11.29 -34.12 -29.88
CA SER A 595 10.18 -35.09 -29.76
C SER A 595 10.07 -35.91 -31.07
N PRO A 596 9.61 -37.17 -31.02
CA PRO A 596 9.83 -38.14 -32.09
C PRO A 596 8.81 -38.06 -33.23
N LYS A 597 9.28 -38.49 -34.40
CA LYS A 597 8.66 -38.45 -35.73
C LYS A 597 7.48 -39.42 -35.90
N SER A 598 6.44 -38.97 -36.60
CA SER A 598 5.59 -39.83 -37.43
C SER A 598 5.76 -39.46 -38.91
N ARG A 599 5.98 -40.48 -39.73
CA ARG A 599 6.21 -40.44 -41.19
C ARG A 599 4.90 -40.32 -42.00
N CYS A 600 5.06 -39.83 -43.24
CA CYS A 600 4.47 -40.22 -44.54
C CYS A 600 4.09 -38.95 -45.33
N CYS A 601 4.77 -38.58 -46.41
CA CYS A 601 4.76 -39.14 -47.78
C CYS A 601 3.36 -39.09 -48.42
N GLY A 602 3.20 -38.14 -49.35
CA GLY A 602 2.00 -37.89 -50.15
C GLY A 602 1.94 -36.43 -50.55
#